data_AF-A0A1W1CE20-F1
#
_entry.id   AF-A0A1W1CE20-F1
#
_cell.length_a   1.000
_cell.length_b   1.000
_cell.length_c   1.000
_cell.angle_alpha   90.00
_cell.angle_beta   90.00
_cell.angle_gamma   90.00
#
_symmetry.space_group_name_H-M   'P 1'
#
loop_
_entity.id
_entity.type
_entity.pdbx_description
1 polymer ?
#
loop_
_entity_poly.entity_id
_entity_poly.type
_entity_poly.pdbx_seq_one_letter_code
_entity_poly.pdbx_strand_id
1 'polypeptide(L)' 'MAVAEDIGCENEVCKEHENCKRAEIYHNKTAREVKKFGGTKDKGCGKFLPKEDK' A
#
# COMPACT_ATOMS: atom_id res chain seq x y z
N MET A 1 11.26 -7.16 -10.07
CA MET A 1 11.51 -5.76 -9.71
C MET A 1 10.85 -5.48 -8.36
N ALA A 2 11.67 -5.18 -7.34
CA ALA A 2 11.18 -4.70 -6.06
C ALA A 2 10.56 -3.31 -6.28
N VAL A 3 9.40 -3.07 -5.66
CA VAL A 3 8.76 -1.75 -5.70
C VAL A 3 9.25 -1.01 -4.47
N ALA A 4 9.83 0.17 -4.65
CA ALA A 4 10.34 0.97 -3.54
C ALA A 4 9.27 1.20 -2.46
N GLU A 5 9.70 1.24 -1.20
CA GLU A 5 8.83 1.31 -0.03
C GLU A 5 8.18 2.69 0.13
N ASP A 6 8.80 3.73 -0.43
CA ASP A 6 8.31 5.11 -0.49
C ASP A 6 7.23 5.36 -1.58
N ILE A 7 6.82 4.31 -2.30
CA ILE A 7 5.71 4.36 -3.27
C ILE A 7 4.40 4.00 -2.59
N GLY A 8 3.50 4.98 -2.52
CA GLY A 8 2.17 4.87 -1.93
C GLY A 8 1.17 4.12 -2.79
N CYS A 9 0.10 3.65 -2.14
CA CYS A 9 -0.98 2.88 -2.76
C CYS A 9 -2.33 3.54 -2.50
N GLU A 10 -2.94 4.12 -3.55
CA GLU A 10 -4.31 4.67 -3.48
C GLU A 10 -5.41 3.61 -3.58
N ASN A 11 -5.06 2.32 -3.59
CA ASN A 11 -6.06 1.25 -3.69
C ASN A 11 -6.75 0.99 -2.35
N GLU A 12 -7.84 1.72 -2.11
CA GLU A 12 -8.70 1.60 -0.92
C GLU A 12 -9.54 0.32 -0.88
N VAL A 13 -9.71 -0.36 -2.03
CA VAL A 13 -10.48 -1.61 -2.10
C VAL A 13 -9.64 -2.86 -1.82
N CYS A 14 -8.34 -2.70 -1.56
CA CYS A 14 -7.46 -3.83 -1.23
C CYS A 14 -7.78 -4.38 0.16
N LYS A 15 -7.89 -5.71 0.30
CA LYS A 15 -8.12 -6.39 1.58
C LYS A 15 -7.14 -5.96 2.67
N GLU A 16 -5.87 -5.84 2.28
CA GLU A 16 -4.77 -5.47 3.19
C GLU A 16 -4.55 -3.95 3.29
N HIS A 17 -5.49 -3.12 2.81
CA HIS A 17 -5.32 -1.67 2.78
C HIS A 17 -4.99 -1.10 4.17
N GLU A 18 -5.73 -1.50 5.20
CA GLU A 18 -5.55 -1.00 6.57
C GLU A 18 -4.22 -1.43 7.20
N ASN A 19 -3.68 -2.57 6.79
CA ASN A 19 -2.44 -3.14 7.32
C ASN A 19 -1.21 -2.82 6.46
N CYS A 20 -1.38 -2.05 5.37
CA CYS A 20 -0.32 -1.81 4.40
C CYS A 20 0.31 -0.42 4.59
N LYS A 21 1.64 -0.39 4.79
CA LYS A 21 2.45 0.83 4.86
C LYS A 21 2.30 1.70 3.60
N ARG A 22 2.07 1.10 2.43
CA ARG A 22 1.83 1.84 1.18
C ARG A 22 0.56 2.67 1.22
N ALA A 23 -0.50 2.14 1.81
CA ALA A 23 -1.75 2.88 1.99
C ALA A 23 -1.55 4.01 3.00
N GLU A 24 -0.80 3.75 4.07
CA GLU A 24 -0.47 4.75 5.08
C GLU A 24 0.33 5.93 4.54
N ILE A 25 1.43 5.69 3.79
CA ILE A 25 2.19 6.81 3.20
C ILE A 25 1.40 7.58 2.14
N TYR A 26 0.41 6.94 1.50
CA TYR A 26 -0.54 7.62 0.61
C TYR A 26 -1.46 8.55 1.41
N HIS A 27 -2.11 8.04 2.47
CA HIS A 27 -3.00 8.83 3.33
C HIS A 27 -2.26 9.94 4.08
N ASN A 28 -1.03 9.68 4.52
CA ASN A 28 -0.16 10.64 5.17
C ASN A 28 0.46 11.65 4.20
N LYS A 29 0.25 11.50 2.88
CA LYS A 29 0.85 12.32 1.81
C LYS A 29 2.38 12.40 1.90
N THR A 30 3.01 11.34 2.40
CA THR A 30 4.47 11.19 2.50
C THR A 30 5.05 10.31 1.39
N ALA A 31 4.18 9.71 0.55
CA ALA A 31 4.59 8.95 -0.61
C ALA A 31 5.31 9.82 -1.65
N ARG A 32 6.44 9.33 -2.17
CA ARG A 32 7.16 9.98 -3.29
C ARG A 32 6.35 9.91 -4.58
N GLU A 33 5.71 8.78 -4.82
CA GLU A 33 4.83 8.50 -5.95
C GLU A 33 3.62 7.72 -5.46
N VAL A 34 2.47 7.92 -6.11
CA VAL A 34 1.24 7.18 -5.84
C VAL A 34 0.94 6.27 -7.01
N LYS A 35 0.67 4.99 -6.73
CA LYS A 35 0.28 4.01 -7.74
C LYS A 35 -0.87 3.15 -7.23
N LYS A 36 -1.66 2.60 -8.14
CA LYS A 36 -2.70 1.62 -7.82
C LYS A 36 -2.17 0.20 -8.04
N PHE A 37 -2.04 -0.58 -6.96
CA PHE A 37 -1.66 -2.00 -7.04
C PHE A 37 -2.88 -2.91 -7.17
N GLY A 38 -2.70 -4.12 -7.71
CA GLY A 38 -3.80 -5.06 -8.04
C GLY A 38 -4.46 -5.81 -6.88
N GLY A 39 -4.51 -5.25 -5.67
CA GLY A 39 -5.29 -5.83 -4.57
C GLY A 39 -6.80 -5.69 -4.80
N THR A 40 -7.57 -6.64 -4.28
CA THR A 40 -9.05 -6.63 -4.29
C THR A 40 -9.57 -6.81 -2.87
N LYS A 41 -10.89 -6.70 -2.68
CA LYS A 41 -11.54 -6.84 -1.37
C LYS A 41 -11.34 -8.24 -0.77
N ASP A 42 -11.26 -9.25 -1.64
CA ASP A 42 -11.11 -10.64 -1.25
C ASP A 42 -9.65 -11.09 -1.19
N LYS A 43 -8.75 -10.43 -1.93
CA LYS A 43 -7.36 -10.85 -2.12
C LYS A 43 -6.36 -9.71 -1.94
N GLY A 44 -5.38 -9.91 -1.06
CA GLY A 44 -4.25 -8.99 -0.88
C GLY A 44 -3.43 -8.79 -2.15
N CYS A 45 -2.72 -7.66 -2.25
CA CYS A 45 -1.87 -7.37 -3.39
C CYS A 45 -0.48 -8.03 -3.24
N GLY A 46 0.15 -8.45 -4.34
CA GLY A 46 1.51 -9.01 -4.33
C GLY A 46 2.63 -8.00 -4.01
N LYS A 47 2.25 -6.77 -3.65
CA LYS A 47 3.15 -5.68 -3.23
C LYS A 47 2.83 -5.21 -1.81
N PHE A 48 2.16 -6.07 -1.03
CA PHE A 48 1.88 -5.83 0.37
C PHE A 48 3.17 -5.47 1.11
N LEU A 49 3.09 -4.40 1.88
CA LEU A 49 4.18 -3.93 2.72
C LEU A 49 3.56 -3.75 4.11
N PRO A 50 3.84 -4.62 5.08
CA PRO A 50 3.26 -4.49 6.42
C PRO A 50 3.66 -3.15 7.04
N LYS A 51 2.74 -2.57 7.82
CA LYS A 51 3.08 -1.46 8.71
C LYS A 51 4.08 -1.96 9.76
N GLU A 52 5.03 -1.12 10.12
CA GLU A 52 5.88 -1.40 11.27
C GLU A 52 5.03 -1.17 12.52
N ASP A 53 4.63 -2.26 13.19
CA ASP A 53 4.06 -2.22 14.53
C ASP A 53 5.04 -1.46 15.45
N LYS A 54 4.55 -0.42 16.11
CA LYS A 54 5.32 0.38 17.06
C LYS A 54 5.22 -0.20 18.46
#